data_AF-R7ZW31-F1
#
_entry.id   AF-R7ZW31-F1
#
_cell.length_a   1.000
_cell.length_b   1.000
_cell.length_c   1.000
_cell.angle_alpha   90.00
_cell.angle_beta   90.00
_cell.angle_gamma   90.00
#
_symmetry.space_group_name_H-M   'P 1'
#
loop_
_entity.id
_entity.type
_entity.pdbx_description
1 polymer ?
#
loop_
_entity_poly.entity_id
_entity_poly.type
_entity_poly.pdbx_seq_one_letter_code
_entity_poly.pdbx_strand_id
1 'polypeptide(L)'
;MKPIYLALVAAFILAAPSCTQEDEVIIEALGVDFGYQSGEPLREGDCVDPTRNFAVLVHATMGNHGTLRSQDFDVLVNDILYSVTFRGEGTKLIPIELIVGENTAKVLGTPYEANIFISPPMGFQLVE
;
A
#
# COMPACT_ATOMS: atom_id res chain seq x y z
N MET A 1 -58.07 -37.55 14.78
CA MET A 1 -56.75 -37.73 14.12
C MET A 1 -56.51 -36.48 13.27
N LYS A 2 -55.46 -35.67 13.38
CA LYS A 2 -54.33 -35.48 14.29
C LYS A 2 -53.91 -34.03 14.00
N PRO A 3 -54.08 -33.04 14.90
CA PRO A 3 -53.51 -31.69 14.72
C PRO A 3 -51.98 -31.69 14.94
N ILE A 4 -51.31 -32.82 14.67
CA ILE A 4 -49.91 -33.10 14.99
C ILE A 4 -49.00 -32.70 13.81
N TYR A 5 -49.53 -32.65 12.59
CA TYR A 5 -48.74 -32.33 11.39
C TYR A 5 -48.42 -30.85 11.22
N LEU A 6 -49.20 -29.94 11.81
CA LEU A 6 -48.96 -28.50 11.66
C LEU A 6 -47.80 -27.99 12.54
N ALA A 7 -47.49 -28.69 13.63
CA ALA A 7 -46.42 -28.30 14.56
C ALA A 7 -45.02 -28.73 14.07
N LEU A 8 -44.93 -29.76 13.21
CA LEU A 8 -43.65 -30.31 12.74
C LEU A 8 -43.01 -29.49 11.61
N VAL A 9 -43.80 -28.72 10.85
CA VAL A 9 -43.26 -27.85 9.77
C VAL A 9 -42.74 -26.51 10.32
N ALA A 10 -43.27 -26.04 11.45
CA ALA A 10 -42.82 -24.80 12.09
C ALA A 10 -41.44 -24.94 12.78
N ALA A 11 -41.01 -26.15 13.13
CA ALA A 11 -39.75 -26.40 13.82
C ALA A 11 -38.52 -26.40 12.88
N PHE A 12 -38.70 -26.50 11.56
CA PHE A 12 -37.59 -26.59 10.61
C PHE A 12 -37.07 -25.24 10.12
N ILE A 13 -37.75 -24.14 10.43
CA ILE A 13 -37.41 -22.79 9.94
C ILE A 13 -36.47 -22.02 10.90
N LEU A 14 -36.30 -22.49 12.14
CA LEU A 14 -35.46 -21.81 13.14
C LEU A 14 -34.00 -22.27 13.19
N ALA A 15 -33.59 -23.19 12.30
CA ALA A 15 -32.21 -23.66 12.19
C ALA A 15 -31.48 -23.05 10.98
N ALA A 16 -31.78 -21.80 10.63
CA ALA A 16 -30.86 -21.05 9.79
C ALA A 16 -29.58 -20.83 10.61
N PRO A 17 -28.42 -21.36 10.19
CA PRO A 17 -27.17 -20.97 10.80
C PRO A 17 -27.06 -19.45 10.62
N SER A 18 -27.11 -18.71 11.71
CA SER A 18 -26.71 -17.32 11.75
C SER A 18 -25.23 -17.30 11.41
N CYS A 19 -24.89 -17.20 10.11
CA CYS A 19 -23.57 -16.81 9.67
C CYS A 19 -23.32 -15.43 10.26
N THR A 20 -22.63 -15.38 11.39
CA THR A 20 -21.92 -14.18 11.82
C THR A 20 -20.92 -13.87 10.73
N GLN A 21 -21.26 -12.92 9.86
CA GLN A 21 -20.33 -12.35 8.91
C GLN A 21 -19.34 -11.56 9.77
N GLU A 22 -18.20 -12.18 10.09
CA GLU A 22 -17.09 -11.43 10.67
C GLU A 22 -16.63 -10.46 9.59
N ASP A 23 -16.88 -9.17 9.80
CA ASP A 23 -16.40 -8.12 8.92
C ASP A 23 -14.86 -8.13 8.96
N GLU A 24 -14.23 -8.67 7.91
CA GLU A 24 -12.76 -8.67 7.77
C GLU A 24 -12.28 -7.25 7.44
N VAL A 25 -11.21 -6.80 8.10
CA VAL A 25 -10.58 -5.52 7.76
C VAL A 25 -9.56 -5.75 6.65
N ILE A 26 -9.80 -5.10 5.51
CA ILE A 26 -8.88 -5.08 4.39
C ILE A 26 -7.97 -3.86 4.55
N ILE A 27 -6.66 -4.11 4.47
CA ILE A 27 -5.66 -3.06 4.34
C ILE A 27 -5.59 -2.71 2.86
N GLU A 28 -5.75 -1.43 2.56
CA GLU A 28 -5.73 -0.91 1.19
C GLU A 28 -4.50 -0.04 0.98
N ALA A 29 -3.92 -0.11 -0.21
CA ALA A 29 -2.91 0.85 -0.60
C ALA A 29 -3.55 2.25 -0.67
N LEU A 30 -2.85 3.25 -0.15
CA LEU A 30 -3.26 4.65 -0.17
C LEU A 30 -2.43 5.47 -1.16
N GLY A 31 -1.19 5.05 -1.41
CA GLY A 31 -0.28 5.77 -2.28
C GLY A 31 1.14 5.22 -2.26
N VAL A 32 1.96 5.78 -3.14
CA VAL A 32 3.40 5.56 -3.19
C VAL A 32 4.06 6.89 -3.50
N ASP A 33 5.19 7.18 -2.84
CA ASP A 33 5.95 8.42 -3.02
C ASP A 33 7.46 8.12 -3.02
N PHE A 34 8.25 9.00 -3.63
CA PHE A 34 9.68 9.04 -3.40
C PHE A 34 9.98 9.90 -2.16
N GLY A 35 11.00 9.52 -1.40
CA GLY A 35 11.37 10.24 -0.18
C GLY A 35 12.75 9.87 0.33
N TYR A 36 13.06 10.34 1.53
CA TYR A 36 14.24 9.94 2.27
C TYR A 36 13.94 8.76 3.19
N GLN A 37 14.97 8.00 3.59
CA GLN A 37 14.84 6.92 4.59
C GLN A 37 14.36 7.40 5.97
N SER A 38 14.35 8.71 6.23
CA SER A 38 13.72 9.30 7.41
C SER A 38 12.18 9.32 7.36
N GLY A 39 11.58 8.96 6.22
CA GLY A 39 10.14 9.01 5.98
C GLY A 39 9.63 10.37 5.52
N GLU A 40 10.52 11.29 5.17
CA GLU A 40 10.17 12.59 4.58
C GLU A 40 9.96 12.43 3.07
N PRO A 41 8.77 12.76 2.52
CA PRO A 41 8.52 12.66 1.10
C PRO A 41 9.25 13.76 0.33
N LEU A 42 9.70 13.44 -0.87
CA LEU A 42 10.19 14.39 -1.86
C LEU A 42 9.00 14.93 -2.64
N ARG A 43 8.86 16.25 -2.68
CA ARG A 43 7.83 16.95 -3.45
C ARG A 43 8.43 17.57 -4.70
N GLU A 44 7.54 17.84 -5.65
CA GLU A 44 7.92 18.60 -6.84
C GLU A 44 8.46 19.97 -6.45
N GLY A 45 9.65 20.31 -6.96
CA GLY A 45 10.35 21.56 -6.65
C GLY A 45 11.28 21.51 -5.43
N ASP A 46 11.31 20.39 -4.69
CA ASP A 46 12.23 20.24 -3.56
C ASP A 46 13.69 20.21 -4.03
N CYS A 47 14.58 20.83 -3.24
CA CYS A 47 16.01 20.61 -3.39
C CYS A 47 16.35 19.20 -2.87
N VAL A 48 16.73 18.31 -3.79
CA VAL A 48 17.17 16.96 -3.45
C VAL A 48 18.58 17.02 -2.88
N ASP A 49 18.77 16.52 -1.66
CA ASP A 49 20.08 16.36 -1.04
C ASP A 49 20.66 14.99 -1.41
N PRO A 50 21.67 14.92 -2.29
CA PRO A 50 22.24 13.66 -2.75
C PRO A 50 23.06 12.94 -1.66
N THR A 51 23.31 13.58 -0.51
CA THR A 51 24.06 12.98 0.60
C THR A 51 23.18 12.15 1.53
N ARG A 52 21.86 12.27 1.40
CA ARG A 52 20.89 11.50 2.19
C ARG A 52 20.51 10.22 1.46
N ASN A 53 20.14 9.21 2.24
CA ASN A 53 19.63 7.97 1.68
C ASN A 53 18.17 8.10 1.25
N PHE A 54 17.85 7.55 0.08
CA PHE A 54 16.51 7.58 -0.49
C PHE A 54 15.71 6.32 -0.16
N ALA A 55 14.38 6.47 -0.24
CA ALA A 55 13.43 5.39 -0.10
C ALA A 55 12.20 5.64 -0.97
N VAL A 56 11.53 4.56 -1.34
CA VAL A 56 10.12 4.61 -1.75
C VAL A 56 9.26 4.44 -0.51
N LEU A 57 8.31 5.36 -0.32
CA LEU A 57 7.34 5.38 0.76
C LEU A 57 6.07 4.73 0.22
N VAL A 58 5.65 3.62 0.83
CA VAL A 58 4.39 2.94 0.48
C VAL A 58 3.41 3.21 1.60
N HIS A 59 2.25 3.77 1.26
CA HIS A 59 1.23 4.16 2.21
C HIS A 59 0.08 3.18 2.18
N ALA A 60 -0.41 2.80 3.35
CA ALA A 60 -1.59 1.95 3.47
C ALA A 60 -2.56 2.50 4.53
N THR A 61 -3.84 2.26 4.30
CA THR A 61 -4.93 2.63 5.21
C THR A 61 -5.79 1.41 5.55
N MET A 62 -6.64 1.54 6.55
CA MET A 62 -7.60 0.52 6.95
C MET A 62 -9.00 0.99 6.58
N GLY A 63 -9.72 0.19 5.77
CA GLY A 63 -11.04 0.59 5.27
C GLY A 63 -12.16 0.56 6.31
N ASN A 64 -12.08 -0.29 7.35
CA ASN A 64 -13.16 -0.51 8.33
C ASN A 64 -12.66 -0.99 9.71
N HIS A 65 -13.57 -1.08 10.69
CA HIS A 65 -13.35 -1.69 12.01
C HIS A 65 -13.61 -3.21 11.96
N GLY A 66 -12.72 -4.02 12.54
CA GLY A 66 -12.84 -5.49 12.56
C GLY A 66 -11.50 -6.18 12.84
N THR A 67 -11.38 -7.48 12.50
CA THR A 67 -10.15 -8.25 12.72
C THR A 67 -9.11 -7.93 11.65
N LEU A 68 -7.97 -7.41 12.07
CA LEU A 68 -6.83 -7.07 11.23
C LEU A 68 -6.15 -8.32 10.64
N ARG A 69 -6.10 -8.43 9.32
CA ARG A 69 -5.22 -9.37 8.61
C ARG A 69 -4.07 -8.61 7.97
N SER A 70 -2.89 -9.23 7.98
CA SER A 70 -1.74 -8.67 7.26
C SER A 70 -1.98 -8.74 5.75
N GLN A 71 -1.57 -7.70 5.04
CA GLN A 71 -1.67 -7.61 3.59
C GLN A 71 -0.29 -7.36 3.00
N ASP A 72 0.04 -8.09 1.94
CA ASP A 72 1.24 -7.88 1.15
C ASP A 72 0.91 -7.02 -0.07
N PHE A 73 1.79 -6.07 -0.38
CA PHE A 73 1.75 -5.31 -1.62
C PHE A 73 3.03 -5.53 -2.40
N ASP A 74 2.87 -5.86 -3.68
CA ASP A 74 3.98 -5.93 -4.61
C ASP A 74 4.22 -4.54 -5.22
N VAL A 75 5.46 -4.06 -5.10
CA VAL A 75 5.87 -2.72 -5.52
C VAL A 75 7.01 -2.84 -6.51
N LEU A 76 6.81 -2.30 -7.70
CA LEU A 76 7.82 -2.23 -8.75
C LEU A 76 8.55 -0.89 -8.66
N VAL A 77 9.86 -0.90 -8.49
CA VAL A 77 10.70 0.32 -8.49
C VAL A 77 11.79 0.16 -9.53
N ASN A 78 11.79 0.99 -10.58
CA ASN A 78 12.74 0.89 -11.70
C ASN A 78 12.89 -0.57 -12.21
N ASP A 79 11.77 -1.25 -12.46
CA ASP A 79 11.68 -2.66 -12.87
C ASP A 79 12.14 -3.72 -11.85
N ILE A 80 12.50 -3.33 -10.62
CA ILE A 80 12.83 -4.25 -9.52
C ILE A 80 11.58 -4.47 -8.65
N LEU A 81 11.21 -5.74 -8.45
CA LEU A 81 10.06 -6.12 -7.64
C LEU A 81 10.41 -6.25 -6.17
N TYR A 82 9.66 -5.55 -5.32
CA TYR A 82 9.69 -5.65 -3.87
C TYR A 82 8.32 -6.13 -3.36
N SER A 83 8.30 -6.82 -2.23
CA SER A 83 7.06 -7.17 -1.54
C SER A 83 7.09 -6.61 -0.13
N VAL A 84 6.06 -5.84 0.24
CA VAL A 84 5.96 -5.17 1.53
C VAL A 84 4.72 -5.62 2.29
N THR A 85 4.93 -6.13 3.49
CA THR A 85 3.85 -6.58 4.38
C THR A 85 3.40 -5.47 5.32
N PHE A 86 2.10 -5.19 5.30
CA PHE A 86 1.41 -4.33 6.26
C PHE A 86 0.62 -5.16 7.27
N ARG A 87 0.56 -4.68 8.52
CA ARG A 87 -0.22 -5.28 9.60
C ARG A 87 -1.21 -4.27 10.22
N GLY A 88 -1.43 -3.16 9.51
CA GLY A 88 -2.21 -2.01 9.93
C GLY A 88 -1.92 -0.82 9.00
N GLU A 89 -2.56 0.30 9.28
CA GLU A 89 -2.29 1.56 8.60
C GLU A 89 -0.85 2.06 8.85
N GLY A 90 -0.34 2.85 7.91
CA GLY A 90 0.94 3.53 8.05
C GLY A 90 1.76 3.57 6.78
N THR A 91 3.06 3.79 6.95
CA THR A 91 4.02 3.90 5.85
C THR A 91 5.13 2.88 6.01
N LYS A 92 5.46 2.17 4.93
CA LYS A 92 6.66 1.32 4.83
C LYS A 92 7.67 1.97 3.91
N LEU A 93 8.95 1.75 4.21
CA LEU A 93 10.07 2.31 3.47
C LEU A 93 10.78 1.18 2.73
N ILE A 94 11.00 1.37 1.43
CA ILE A 94 11.85 0.52 0.60
C ILE A 94 13.11 1.33 0.31
N PRO A 95 14.26 1.02 0.94
CA PRO A 95 15.54 1.63 0.62
C PRO A 95 15.88 1.49 -0.86
N ILE A 96 16.25 2.60 -1.51
CA ILE A 96 16.63 2.61 -2.93
C ILE A 96 17.80 3.55 -3.20
N GLU A 97 18.45 3.34 -4.33
CA GLU A 97 19.32 4.32 -4.97
C GLU A 97 18.59 4.91 -6.18
N LEU A 98 18.64 6.23 -6.32
CA LEU A 98 18.06 6.90 -7.48
C LEU A 98 19.04 6.86 -8.64
N ILE A 99 18.54 6.60 -9.84
CA ILE A 99 19.32 6.66 -11.08
C ILE A 99 19.16 8.04 -11.73
N VAL A 100 20.17 8.45 -12.50
CA VAL A 100 20.06 9.63 -13.38
C VAL A 100 18.99 9.36 -14.42
N GLY A 101 18.10 10.32 -14.63
CA GLY A 101 16.93 10.20 -15.49
C GLY A 101 15.65 9.92 -14.70
N GLU A 102 14.70 9.26 -15.35
CA GLU A 102 13.40 8.95 -14.79
C GLU A 102 13.47 7.76 -13.83
N ASN A 103 12.90 7.92 -12.64
CA ASN A 103 12.70 6.85 -11.67
C ASN A 103 11.19 6.68 -11.46
N THR A 104 10.74 5.44 -11.44
CA THR A 104 9.31 5.10 -11.33
C THR A 104 9.10 4.14 -10.16
N ALA A 105 8.00 4.33 -9.43
CA ALA A 105 7.57 3.45 -8.34
C ALA A 105 6.07 3.19 -8.47
N LYS A 106 5.66 1.92 -8.44
CA LYS A 106 4.28 1.51 -8.68
C LYS A 106 3.84 0.40 -7.74
N VAL A 107 2.67 0.54 -7.14
CA VAL A 107 2.03 -0.55 -6.38
C VAL A 107 1.17 -1.38 -7.34
N LEU A 108 1.56 -2.63 -7.57
CA LEU A 108 0.89 -3.50 -8.56
C LEU A 108 -0.55 -3.81 -8.15
N GLY A 109 -1.44 -3.86 -9.14
CA GLY A 109 -2.89 -4.07 -8.92
C GLY A 109 -3.65 -2.82 -8.46
N THR A 110 -2.99 -1.65 -8.40
CA THR A 110 -3.59 -0.38 -7.98
C THR A 110 -3.27 0.74 -8.99
N PRO A 111 -3.94 1.91 -8.92
CA PRO A 111 -3.58 3.07 -9.75
C PRO A 111 -2.41 3.88 -9.17
N TYR A 112 -1.83 3.50 -8.03
CA TYR A 112 -0.81 4.31 -7.36
C TYR A 112 0.56 4.15 -8.02
N GLU A 113 1.06 5.27 -8.51
CA GLU A 113 2.35 5.39 -9.20
C GLU A 113 2.95 6.76 -8.87
N ALA A 114 4.27 6.78 -8.65
CA ALA A 114 5.05 7.99 -8.45
C ALA A 114 6.25 8.00 -9.39
N ASN A 115 6.62 9.19 -9.84
CA ASN A 115 7.72 9.41 -10.76
C ASN A 115 8.58 10.58 -10.26
N ILE A 116 9.90 10.43 -10.35
CA ILE A 116 10.85 11.52 -10.09
C ILE A 116 11.94 11.52 -11.15
N PHE A 117 12.34 12.72 -11.60
CA PHE A 117 13.43 12.88 -12.57
C PHE A 117 14.68 13.43 -11.89
N ILE A 118 15.79 12.72 -12.02
CA ILE A 118 17.09 13.14 -11.50
C ILE A 118 17.95 13.66 -12.64
N SER A 119 18.16 14.97 -12.62
CA SER A 119 19.04 15.62 -13.59
C SER A 119 20.49 15.18 -13.40
N PRO A 120 21.25 14.95 -14.48
CA PRO A 120 22.68 14.72 -14.37
C PRO A 120 23.35 15.95 -13.72
N PRO A 121 24.41 15.74 -12.92
CA PRO A 121 25.17 16.86 -12.37
C PRO A 121 25.68 17.73 -13.52
N MET A 122 25.24 18.99 -13.57
CA MET A 122 25.78 19.94 -14.53
C MET A 122 27.24 20.17 -14.18
N GLY A 123 28.14 19.69 -15.04
CA GLY A 123 29.56 19.99 -14.91
C GLY A 123 29.74 21.50 -14.96
N PHE A 124 30.07 22.11 -13.82
CA PHE A 124 30.45 23.50 -13.78
C PHE A 124 31.71 23.65 -14.64
N GLN A 125 31.61 24.37 -15.76
CA GLN A 125 32.79 24.90 -16.43
C GLN A 125 33.23 26.13 -15.65
N LEU A 126 34.42 26.06 -15.05
CA LEU A 126 35.12 27.25 -14.58
C LEU A 126 35.41 28.10 -15.82
N VAL A 127 34.73 29.24 -15.90
CA VAL A 127 35.09 30.28 -16.87
C VAL A 127 36.20 31.10 -16.21
N GLU A 128 37.42 30.96 -16.73
CA GLU A 128 38.55 31.85 -16.37
C GLU A 128 38.33 33.28 -16.87
#